data_AF-A0AA96XGP8-F1
#
_entry.id   AF-A0AA96XGP8-F1
#
_cell.length_a   1.000
_cell.length_b   1.000
_cell.length_c   1.000
_cell.angle_alpha   90.00
_cell.angle_beta   90.00
_cell.angle_gamma   90.00
#
_symmetry.space_group_name_H-M   'P 1'
#
loop_
_entity.id
_entity.type
_entity.pdbx_description
1 polymer ?
#
loop_
_entity_poly.entity_id
_entity_poly.type
_entity_poly.pdbx_seq_one_letter_code
_entity_poly.pdbx_strand_id
1 'polypeptide(L)'
;MVRALEGRAARHGGWLVAGEEVTDLLLGPGFVPRLVHGLLTGVHEPGSSHHALLQAFAPLPLLQEVAAHAEARGYLGHEFGDSCLLLDA
;
A
#
# COMPACT_ATOMS: atom_id res chain seq x y z
N MET A 1 -3.75 -5.93 5.76
CA MET A 1 -3.37 -7.22 5.11
C MET A 1 -1.96 -7.23 4.57
N VAL A 2 -1.57 -6.28 3.70
CA VAL A 2 -0.22 -6.23 3.09
C VAL A 2 0.91 -6.37 4.12
N ARG A 3 0.91 -5.54 5.17
CA ARG A 3 1.92 -5.60 6.24
C ARG A 3 2.02 -6.99 6.88
N ALA A 4 0.91 -7.67 7.10
CA ALA A 4 0.89 -9.01 7.69
C ALA A 4 1.51 -10.05 6.74
N LEU A 5 1.14 -10.02 5.45
CA LEU A 5 1.68 -10.94 4.45
C LEU A 5 3.18 -10.72 4.23
N GLU A 6 3.58 -9.47 3.95
CA GLU A 6 4.98 -9.11 3.71
C GLU A 6 5.83 -9.29 4.97
N GLY A 7 5.30 -8.93 6.14
CA GLY A 7 5.96 -9.13 7.43
C GLY A 7 6.21 -10.60 7.73
N ARG A 8 5.24 -11.47 7.45
CA ARG A 8 5.40 -12.91 7.62
C ARG A 8 6.44 -13.46 6.64
N ALA A 9 6.38 -13.06 5.38
CA ALA A 9 7.34 -13.48 4.37
C ALA A 9 8.78 -13.07 4.75
N ALA A 10 8.97 -11.82 5.16
CA ALA A 10 10.28 -11.29 5.51
C ALA A 10 10.96 -12.10 6.63
N ARG A 11 10.19 -12.62 7.59
CA ARG A 11 10.70 -13.41 8.71
C ARG A 11 10.97 -14.88 8.37
N HIS A 12 10.43 -15.37 7.24
CA HIS A 12 10.57 -16.76 6.80
C HIS A 12 11.31 -16.87 5.45
N GLY A 13 12.36 -16.07 5.26
CA GLY A 13 13.21 -16.16 4.06
C GLY A 13 12.45 -15.86 2.77
N GLY A 14 11.35 -15.13 2.88
CA GLY A 14 10.52 -14.76 1.76
C GLY A 14 9.37 -15.71 1.41
N TRP A 15 9.10 -16.71 2.24
CA TRP A 15 8.02 -17.66 2.03
C TRP A 15 6.83 -17.37 2.94
N LEU A 16 5.61 -17.56 2.42
CA LEU A 16 4.41 -17.49 3.25
C LEU A 16 4.22 -18.82 3.98
N VAL A 17 4.26 -18.77 5.31
CA VAL A 17 4.07 -19.94 6.18
C VAL A 17 2.85 -19.69 7.08
N ALA A 18 2.04 -20.72 7.33
CA ALA A 18 0.87 -20.63 8.19
C ALA A 18 1.26 -20.39 9.66
N GLY A 19 0.45 -19.61 10.40
CA GLY A 19 0.62 -19.35 11.84
C GLY A 19 0.21 -17.93 12.22
N GLU A 20 0.44 -17.56 13.47
CA GLU A 20 0.08 -16.26 14.02
C GLU A 20 1.33 -15.48 14.43
N GLU A 21 1.38 -14.19 14.06
CA GLU A 21 2.48 -13.30 14.42
C GLU A 21 2.05 -11.83 14.35
N VAL A 22 2.72 -10.98 15.12
CA VAL A 22 2.59 -9.52 15.07
C VAL A 22 3.73 -8.95 14.24
N THR A 23 3.42 -7.95 13.40
CA THR A 23 4.42 -7.29 12.55
C THR A 23 4.48 -5.79 12.81
N ASP A 24 5.70 -5.33 13.07
CA ASP A 24 6.04 -3.91 13.12
C ASP A 24 6.60 -3.41 11.77
N LEU A 25 6.46 -4.21 10.70
CA LEU A 25 6.94 -3.84 9.38
C LEU A 25 6.28 -2.53 8.92
N LEU A 26 7.13 -1.54 8.67
CA LEU A 26 6.76 -0.28 8.03
C LEU A 26 7.06 -0.39 6.54
N LEU A 27 6.02 -0.25 5.73
CA LEU A 27 6.12 -0.22 4.28
C LEU A 27 6.26 1.24 3.84
N GLY A 28 7.13 1.51 2.88
CA GLY A 28 7.44 2.86 2.47
C GLY A 28 8.34 2.90 1.23
N PRO A 29 8.86 4.09 0.90
CA PRO A 29 9.76 4.28 -0.23
C PRO A 29 10.95 3.32 -0.18
N GLY A 30 11.23 2.64 -1.29
CA GLY A 30 12.34 1.71 -1.41
C GLY A 30 12.09 0.30 -0.86
N PHE A 31 10.94 0.05 -0.21
CA PHE A 31 10.49 -1.30 0.07
C PHE A 31 9.98 -1.95 -1.22
N VAL A 32 10.44 -3.17 -1.51
CA VAL A 32 9.98 -3.96 -2.66
C VAL A 32 9.11 -5.11 -2.13
N PRO A 33 7.78 -5.08 -2.35
CA PRO A 33 6.89 -6.19 -2.01
C PRO A 33 7.36 -7.50 -2.66
N ARG A 34 7.25 -8.61 -1.93
CA ARG A 34 7.64 -9.93 -2.45
C ARG A 34 6.46 -10.86 -2.67
N LEU A 35 5.36 -10.67 -1.95
CA LEU A 35 4.15 -11.49 -2.07
C LEU A 35 3.00 -10.72 -2.72
N VAL A 36 2.88 -9.43 -2.41
CA VAL A 36 1.77 -8.59 -2.85
C VAL A 36 2.18 -7.84 -4.12
N HIS A 37 1.59 -8.20 -5.25
CA HIS A 37 1.84 -7.60 -6.57
C HIS A 37 0.80 -6.53 -6.97
N GLY A 38 -0.12 -6.22 -6.05
CA GLY A 38 -1.19 -5.29 -6.30
C GLY A 38 -1.94 -4.99 -5.01
N LEU A 39 -2.50 -3.79 -4.93
CA LEU A 39 -3.09 -3.27 -3.71
C LEU A 39 -4.44 -2.62 -4.01
N LEU A 40 -5.50 -3.18 -3.42
CA LEU A 40 -6.80 -2.53 -3.30
C LEU A 40 -6.88 -1.87 -1.92
N THR A 41 -7.14 -0.57 -1.90
CA THR A 41 -7.11 0.28 -0.70
C THR A 41 -8.06 1.46 -0.85
N GLY A 42 -8.29 2.24 0.22
CA GLY A 42 -8.98 3.53 0.12
C GLY A 42 -8.13 4.61 -0.56
N VAL A 43 -8.73 5.75 -0.89
CA VAL A 43 -7.98 6.96 -1.29
C VAL A 43 -7.38 7.61 -0.04
N HIS A 44 -6.07 7.85 -0.05
CA HIS A 44 -5.31 8.37 1.09
C HIS A 44 -4.59 9.68 0.76
N GLU A 45 -4.72 10.69 1.63
CA GLU A 45 -4.06 11.97 1.42
C GLU A 45 -2.53 11.90 1.62
N PRO A 46 -1.77 12.76 0.90
CA PRO A 46 -0.35 12.95 1.15
C PRO A 46 -0.05 13.24 2.63
N GLY A 47 1.02 12.63 3.15
CA GLY A 47 1.44 12.79 4.55
C GLY A 47 0.86 11.76 5.52
N SER A 48 -0.13 10.96 5.12
CA SER A 48 -0.60 9.82 5.91
C SER A 48 0.37 8.63 5.86
N SER A 49 0.39 7.80 6.91
CA SER A 49 1.18 6.55 6.92
C SER A 49 0.72 5.56 5.84
N HIS A 50 -0.57 5.54 5.52
CA HIS A 50 -1.10 4.76 4.42
C HIS A 50 -0.60 5.26 3.07
N HIS A 51 -0.54 6.58 2.85
CA HIS A 51 0.05 7.14 1.63
C HIS A 51 1.55 6.83 1.52
N ALA A 52 2.29 6.84 2.63
CA ALA A 52 3.69 6.39 2.64
C ALA A 52 3.82 4.93 2.19
N LEU A 53 2.94 4.03 2.66
CA LEU A 53 2.90 2.63 2.24
C LEU A 53 2.69 2.47 0.72
N LEU A 54 1.86 3.32 0.09
CA LEU A 54 1.64 3.24 -1.36
C LEU A 54 2.93 3.45 -2.17
N GLN A 55 3.93 4.13 -1.62
CA GLN A 55 5.22 4.34 -2.27
C GLN A 55 6.07 3.07 -2.39
N ALA A 56 5.66 1.96 -1.76
CA ALA A 56 6.21 0.63 -2.02
C ALA A 56 5.67 0.00 -3.32
N PHE A 57 4.56 0.53 -3.87
CA PHE A 57 3.86 -0.02 -5.04
C PHE A 57 3.90 0.91 -6.25
N ALA A 58 4.02 2.22 -6.04
CA ALA A 58 4.04 3.20 -7.11
C ALA A 58 4.99 4.37 -6.77
N PRO A 59 5.65 4.96 -7.78
CA PRO A 59 6.54 6.10 -7.55
C PRO A 59 5.74 7.32 -7.08
N LEU A 60 6.32 8.13 -6.20
CA LEU A 60 5.67 9.30 -5.61
C LEU A 60 5.03 10.26 -6.63
N PRO A 61 5.66 10.58 -7.78
CA PRO A 61 5.03 11.44 -8.80
C PRO A 61 3.69 10.90 -9.31
N LEU A 62 3.60 9.58 -9.54
CA LEU A 62 2.35 8.94 -9.97
C LEU A 62 1.28 9.05 -8.89
N LEU A 63 1.64 8.82 -7.62
CA LEU A 63 0.70 8.94 -6.50
C LEU A 63 0.19 10.37 -6.31
N GLN A 64 1.02 11.38 -6.59
CA GLN A 64 0.61 12.79 -6.59
C GLN A 64 -0.39 13.09 -7.71
N GLU A 65 -0.16 12.57 -8.92
CA GLU A 65 -1.10 12.68 -10.04
C GLU A 65 -2.44 12.01 -9.74
N VAL A 66 -2.41 10.81 -9.13
CA VAL A 66 -3.62 10.09 -8.69
C VAL A 66 -4.39 10.90 -7.64
N ALA A 67 -3.71 11.48 -6.66
CA ALA A 67 -4.35 12.31 -5.64
C ALA A 67 -5.01 13.55 -6.24
N ALA A 68 -4.31 14.26 -7.13
CA ALA A 68 -4.85 15.43 -7.84
C ALA A 68 -6.05 15.06 -8.74
N HIS A 69 -5.98 13.90 -9.39
CA HIS A 69 -7.10 13.38 -10.19
C HIS A 69 -8.32 13.07 -9.33
N ALA A 70 -8.13 12.39 -8.20
CA ALA A 70 -9.19 12.04 -7.26
C ALA A 70 -9.90 13.30 -6.75
N GLU A 71 -9.12 14.31 -6.34
CA GLU A 71 -9.64 15.61 -5.91
C GLU A 71 -10.43 16.31 -7.02
N ALA A 72 -9.86 16.42 -8.23
CA ALA A 72 -10.52 17.08 -9.36
C ALA A 72 -11.81 16.38 -9.81
N ARG A 73 -11.95 15.08 -9.53
CA ARG A 73 -13.14 14.27 -9.86
C ARG A 73 -14.11 14.11 -8.70
N GLY A 74 -13.80 14.64 -7.52
CA GLY A 74 -14.67 14.54 -6.34
C GLY A 74 -14.75 13.15 -5.73
N TYR A 75 -13.68 12.35 -5.83
CA TYR A 75 -13.59 11.09 -5.11
C TYR A 75 -13.55 11.32 -3.61
N LEU A 76 -14.18 10.43 -2.85
CA LEU A 76 -14.24 10.47 -1.41
C LEU A 76 -13.03 9.72 -0.82
N GLY A 77 -12.36 10.31 0.17
CA GLY A 77 -11.27 9.68 0.92
C GLY A 77 -11.74 8.98 2.20
N HIS A 78 -10.77 8.57 3.02
CA HIS A 78 -10.95 7.96 4.35
C HIS A 78 -11.68 6.60 4.34
N GLU A 79 -12.11 6.14 5.53
CA GLU A 79 -12.55 4.76 5.81
C GLU A 79 -13.76 4.29 4.99
N PHE A 80 -14.61 5.22 4.54
CA PHE A 80 -15.85 4.94 3.81
C PHE A 80 -15.89 5.61 2.44
N GLY A 81 -14.73 6.07 1.96
CA GLY A 81 -14.61 6.70 0.66
C GLY A 81 -14.53 5.70 -0.49
N ASP A 82 -14.08 6.21 -1.61
CA ASP A 82 -13.80 5.43 -2.80
C ASP A 82 -12.55 4.55 -2.62
N SER A 83 -12.43 3.57 -3.51
CA SER A 83 -11.30 2.65 -3.55
C SER A 83 -10.31 2.99 -4.67
N CYS A 84 -9.04 2.77 -4.39
CA CYS A 84 -7.93 2.85 -5.32
C CYS A 84 -7.33 1.45 -5.53
N LEU A 85 -7.12 1.08 -6.79
CA LEU A 85 -6.45 -0.15 -7.19
C LEU A 85 -5.10 0.20 -7.82
N LEU A 86 -4.02 -0.24 -7.18
CA LEU A 86 -2.66 -0.20 -7.72
C LEU A 86 -2.29 -1.60 -8.21
N LEU A 87 -1.88 -1.69 -9.47
CA LEU A 87 -1.39 -2.93 -10.08
C LEU A 87 0.02 -2.68 -10.62
N ASP A 88 0.86 -3.71 -10.56
CA ASP A 88 2.09 -3.74 -11.34
C ASP A 88 1.74 -3.66 -12.84
N ALA A 89 2.65 -3.07 -13.63
CA ALA A 89 2.53 -3.00 -15.09
C ALA A 89 2.86 -4.34 -15.77
#